data_AF-A0A1L8STD2-F1
#
_entry.id   AF-A0A1L8STD2-F1
#
_cell.length_a   1.000
_cell.length_b   1.000
_cell.length_c   1.000
_cell.angle_alpha   90.00
_cell.angle_beta   90.00
_cell.angle_gamma   90.00
#
_symmetry.space_group_name_H-M   'P 1'
#
loop_
_entity.id
_entity.type
_entity.pdbx_description
1 polymer ?
#
loop_
_entity_poly.entity_id
_entity_poly.type
_entity_poly.pdbx_seq_one_letter_code
_entity_poly.pdbx_strand_id
1 'polypeptide(L)'
;MLDVLGALNNLAWTTEHHFLHIKNQHDFLRIWAIQFELAYTDFRVIQMALQLDAQTDLLQRFTKAYDAVYQYEYAFVKDGLTGFNQAFGDQIDQYELAQQKLLAILAELKQQQPQSTKENDLI
;
A
#
# COMPACT_ATOMS: atom_id res chain seq x y z
N MET A 1 16.48 -0.35 -11.91
CA MET A 1 15.07 0.04 -11.74
C MET A 1 14.99 1.55 -11.84
N LEU A 2 13.93 2.13 -12.42
CA LEU A 2 13.68 3.57 -12.25
C LEU A 2 13.65 3.94 -10.76
N ASP A 3 14.11 5.14 -10.42
CA ASP A 3 14.09 5.61 -9.03
C ASP A 3 12.65 5.93 -8.62
N VAL A 4 12.11 5.10 -7.74
CA VAL A 4 10.79 5.18 -7.13
C VAL A 4 10.87 5.02 -5.61
N LEU A 5 12.02 5.34 -5.01
CA LEU A 5 12.28 5.11 -3.58
C LEU A 5 11.23 5.80 -2.69
N GLY A 6 10.91 7.06 -2.98
CA GLY A 6 9.87 7.80 -2.25
C GLY A 6 8.49 7.13 -2.35
N ALA A 7 8.07 6.69 -3.54
CA ALA A 7 6.79 6.00 -3.70
C ALA A 7 6.75 4.67 -2.93
N LEU A 8 7.87 3.92 -2.90
CA LEU A 8 7.97 2.70 -2.10
C LEU A 8 7.85 2.98 -0.60
N ASN A 9 8.50 4.05 -0.11
CA ASN A 9 8.43 4.45 1.29
C ASN A 9 7.00 4.90 1.68
N ASN A 10 6.38 5.75 0.87
CA ASN A 10 5.03 6.27 1.10
C ASN A 10 3.98 5.16 1.12
N LEU A 11 4.04 4.26 0.13
CA LEU A 11 3.11 3.14 0.07
C LEU A 11 3.30 2.20 1.27
N ALA A 12 4.53 1.88 1.65
CA ALA A 12 4.79 1.04 2.82
C ALA A 12 4.25 1.68 4.12
N TRP A 13 4.54 2.97 4.33
CA TRP A 13 4.07 3.70 5.52
C TRP A 13 2.55 3.76 5.57
N THR A 14 1.90 4.08 4.44
CA THR A 14 0.45 4.20 4.35
C THR A 14 -0.23 2.86 4.61
N THR A 15 0.24 1.78 3.98
CA THR A 15 -0.29 0.43 4.20
C THR A 15 -0.24 0.03 5.68
N GLU A 16 0.89 0.26 6.36
CA GLU A 16 1.01 -0.05 7.79
C GLU A 16 0.08 0.83 8.64
N HIS A 17 0.05 2.14 8.38
CA HIS A 17 -0.79 3.08 9.14
C HIS A 17 -2.29 2.81 8.96
N HIS A 18 -2.73 2.56 7.73
CA HIS A 18 -4.12 2.25 7.42
C HIS A 18 -4.57 0.96 8.09
N PHE A 19 -3.76 -0.08 8.03
CA PHE A 19 -4.02 -1.33 8.74
C PHE A 19 -4.15 -1.09 10.25
N LEU A 20 -3.20 -0.40 10.88
CA LEU A 20 -3.23 -0.13 12.32
C LEU A 20 -4.45 0.71 12.72
N HIS A 21 -4.85 1.69 11.91
CA HIS A 21 -6.04 2.51 12.15
C HIS A 21 -7.32 1.67 12.18
N ILE A 22 -7.50 0.81 11.18
CA ILE A 22 -8.67 -0.07 11.07
C ILE A 22 -8.65 -1.16 12.15
N LYS A 23 -7.49 -1.80 12.39
CA LYS A 23 -7.31 -2.83 13.43
C LYS A 23 -7.69 -2.29 14.81
N ASN A 24 -7.31 -1.05 15.11
CA ASN A 24 -7.63 -0.40 16.37
C ASN A 24 -9.04 0.21 16.42
N GLN A 25 -9.89 -0.07 15.43
CA GLN A 25 -11.29 0.34 15.38
C GLN A 25 -11.46 1.86 15.49
N HIS A 26 -10.53 2.62 14.90
CA HIS A 26 -10.66 4.07 14.84
C HIS A 26 -11.66 4.49 13.77
N ASP A 27 -12.45 5.52 14.08
CA ASP A 27 -13.39 6.11 13.13
C ASP A 27 -12.68 6.68 11.90
N PHE A 28 -13.42 6.79 10.80
CA PHE A 28 -12.92 7.38 9.57
C PHE A 28 -12.56 8.87 9.78
N LEU A 29 -11.41 9.28 9.25
CA LEU A 29 -10.96 10.66 9.23
C LEU A 29 -10.66 11.08 7.79
N ARG A 30 -10.92 12.34 7.44
CA ARG A 30 -10.65 12.87 6.08
C ARG A 30 -9.22 12.61 5.60
N ILE A 31 -8.24 12.70 6.51
CA ILE A 31 -6.83 12.48 6.19
C ILE A 31 -6.57 11.07 5.64
N TRP A 32 -7.36 10.09 6.10
CA TRP A 32 -7.26 8.69 5.67
C TRP A 32 -7.58 8.56 4.17
N ALA A 33 -8.68 9.18 3.69
CA ALA A 33 -9.01 9.14 2.26
C ALA A 33 -7.96 9.87 1.39
N ILE A 34 -7.36 10.95 1.90
CA ILE A 34 -6.27 11.63 1.19
C ILE A 34 -5.07 10.68 1.06
N GLN A 35 -4.66 10.04 2.16
CA GLN A 35 -3.58 9.04 2.17
C GLN A 35 -3.87 7.87 1.22
N PHE A 36 -5.12 7.40 1.17
CA PHE A 36 -5.54 6.34 0.24
C PHE A 36 -5.34 6.72 -1.23
N GLU A 37 -5.74 7.92 -1.62
CA GLU A 37 -5.56 8.40 -3.01
C GLU A 37 -4.08 8.61 -3.36
N LEU A 38 -3.29 9.12 -2.42
CA LEU A 38 -1.83 9.27 -2.59
C LEU A 38 -1.14 7.90 -2.73
N ALA A 39 -1.46 6.94 -1.86
CA ALA A 39 -0.92 5.59 -1.92
C ALA A 39 -1.32 4.86 -3.21
N TYR A 40 -2.53 5.08 -3.73
CA TYR A 40 -2.91 4.56 -5.05
C TYR A 40 -2.06 5.17 -6.17
N THR A 41 -1.69 6.44 -6.06
CA THR A 41 -0.76 7.10 -7.00
C THR A 41 0.64 6.49 -6.90
N ASP A 42 1.18 6.32 -5.69
CA ASP A 42 2.47 5.65 -5.46
C ASP A 42 2.50 4.24 -6.05
N PHE A 43 1.44 3.47 -5.82
CA PHE A 43 1.25 2.15 -6.42
C PHE A 43 1.35 2.18 -7.95
N ARG A 44 0.64 3.10 -8.61
CA ARG A 44 0.69 3.22 -10.08
C ARG A 44 2.07 3.64 -10.59
N VAL A 45 2.77 4.52 -9.88
CA VAL A 45 4.16 4.90 -10.21
C VAL A 45 5.09 3.69 -10.17
N ILE A 46 5.01 2.87 -9.11
CA ILE A 46 5.81 1.64 -8.99
C ILE A 46 5.45 0.64 -10.11
N GLN A 47 4.15 0.44 -10.41
CA GLN A 47 3.73 -0.43 -11.52
C GLN A 47 4.31 0.02 -12.86
N MET A 48 4.25 1.32 -13.17
CA MET A 48 4.79 1.87 -14.40
C MET A 48 6.31 1.66 -14.48
N ALA A 49 7.03 1.88 -13.38
CA ALA A 49 8.48 1.63 -13.33
C ALA A 49 8.81 0.16 -13.61
N LEU A 50 8.12 -0.78 -12.96
CA LEU A 50 8.30 -2.21 -13.20
C LEU A 50 7.98 -2.60 -14.66
N GLN A 51 6.96 -2.00 -15.26
CA GLN A 51 6.60 -2.26 -16.64
C GLN A 51 7.66 -1.72 -17.62
N LEU A 52 8.20 -0.51 -17.38
CA LEU A 52 9.25 0.08 -18.21
C LEU A 52 10.57 -0.68 -18.10
N ASP A 53 10.87 -1.24 -16.93
CA ASP A 53 12.05 -2.08 -16.69
C ASP A 53 11.86 -3.55 -17.12
N ALA A 54 10.72 -3.90 -17.73
CA ALA A 54 10.36 -5.26 -18.15
C ALA A 54 10.38 -6.31 -17.02
N GLN A 55 10.12 -5.91 -15.77
CA GLN A 55 10.09 -6.76 -14.58
C GLN A 55 8.73 -7.46 -14.41
N THR A 56 8.32 -8.27 -15.40
CA THR A 56 6.94 -8.79 -15.49
C THR A 56 6.51 -9.66 -14.31
N ASP A 57 7.36 -10.56 -13.80
CA ASP A 57 7.03 -11.39 -12.64
C ASP A 57 6.79 -10.54 -11.38
N LEU A 58 7.69 -9.59 -11.13
CA LEU A 58 7.62 -8.71 -9.98
C LEU A 58 6.41 -7.77 -10.07
N LEU A 59 6.10 -7.25 -11.27
CA LEU A 59 4.88 -6.49 -11.54
C LEU A 59 3.62 -7.28 -11.17
N GLN A 60 3.52 -8.54 -11.58
CA GLN A 60 2.36 -9.39 -11.28
C GLN A 60 2.23 -9.66 -9.79
N ARG A 61 3.33 -10.03 -9.12
CA ARG A 61 3.36 -10.28 -7.67
C ARG A 61 2.98 -9.03 -6.88
N PHE A 62 3.57 -7.88 -7.22
CA PHE A 62 3.29 -6.60 -6.59
C PHE A 62 1.82 -6.18 -6.76
N THR A 63 1.31 -6.24 -7.98
CA THR A 63 -0.10 -5.89 -8.29
C THR A 63 -1.06 -6.75 -7.48
N LYS A 64 -0.84 -8.07 -7.48
CA LYS A 64 -1.67 -9.01 -6.73
C LYS A 64 -1.66 -8.75 -5.22
N ALA A 65 -0.50 -8.39 -4.66
CA ALA A 65 -0.39 -8.08 -3.24
C ALA A 65 -1.08 -6.76 -2.88
N TYR A 66 -0.97 -5.74 -3.73
CA TYR A 66 -1.68 -4.48 -3.54
C TYR A 66 -3.20 -4.68 -3.61
N ASP A 67 -3.71 -5.39 -4.61
CA ASP A 67 -5.15 -5.66 -4.75
C ASP A 67 -5.73 -6.39 -3.53
N ALA A 68 -4.93 -7.27 -2.91
CA ALA A 68 -5.34 -7.98 -1.70
C ALA A 68 -5.53 -7.06 -0.49
N VAL A 69 -4.78 -5.95 -0.41
CA VAL A 69 -4.92 -4.89 0.60
C VAL A 69 -6.04 -3.92 0.23
N TYR A 70 -6.08 -3.50 -1.04
CA TYR A 70 -6.98 -2.50 -1.58
C TYR A 70 -8.46 -2.78 -1.25
N GLN A 71 -8.91 -4.04 -1.31
CA GLN A 71 -10.31 -4.38 -1.02
C GLN A 71 -10.75 -3.98 0.40
N TYR A 72 -9.87 -4.13 1.39
CA TYR A 72 -10.13 -3.78 2.79
C TYR A 72 -10.14 -2.27 2.96
N GLU A 73 -9.11 -1.61 2.44
CA GLU A 73 -8.95 -0.17 2.49
C GLU A 73 -10.09 0.57 1.77
N TYR A 74 -10.48 0.10 0.59
CA TYR A 74 -11.56 0.67 -0.19
C TYR A 74 -12.91 0.59 0.53
N ALA A 75 -13.21 -0.54 1.19
CA ALA A 75 -14.44 -0.65 1.98
C ALA A 75 -14.48 0.36 3.13
N PHE A 76 -13.34 0.61 3.77
CA PHE A 76 -13.22 1.62 4.81
C PHE A 76 -13.37 3.05 4.28
N VAL A 77 -12.77 3.40 3.13
CA VAL A 77 -12.97 4.72 2.51
C VAL A 77 -14.42 4.96 2.14
N LYS A 78 -15.04 3.95 1.54
CA LYS A 78 -16.36 4.06 0.95
C LYS A 78 -17.44 4.23 2.02
N ASP A 79 -17.39 3.39 3.05
CA ASP A 79 -18.50 3.23 4.00
C ASP A 79 -18.06 3.40 5.48
N GLY A 80 -16.83 3.85 5.72
CA GLY A 80 -16.26 4.08 7.06
C GLY A 80 -16.02 2.78 7.84
N LEU A 81 -15.78 2.93 9.15
CA LEU A 81 -15.56 1.79 10.05
C LEU A 81 -16.77 0.84 10.09
N THR A 82 -17.99 1.38 10.09
CA THR A 82 -19.23 0.58 10.09
C THR A 82 -19.32 -0.30 8.86
N GLY A 83 -19.11 0.26 7.67
CA GLY A 83 -19.15 -0.52 6.42
C GLY A 83 -18.02 -1.53 6.32
N PHE A 84 -16.81 -1.15 6.77
CA PHE A 84 -15.70 -2.09 6.88
C PHE A 84 -16.07 -3.28 7.78
N ASN A 85 -16.58 -3.04 8.99
CA ASN A 85 -16.92 -4.11 9.93
C ASN A 85 -18.06 -5.00 9.43
N GLN A 86 -19.01 -4.46 8.67
CA GLN A 86 -20.07 -5.24 8.04
C GLN A 86 -19.54 -6.20 6.96
N ALA A 87 -18.51 -5.79 6.20
CA ALA A 87 -17.95 -6.59 5.12
C ALA A 87 -16.82 -7.52 5.57
N PHE A 88 -16.00 -7.08 6.53
CA PHE A 88 -14.69 -7.66 6.86
C PHE A 88 -14.37 -7.68 8.36
N GLY A 89 -15.34 -7.47 9.25
CA GLY A 89 -15.10 -7.38 10.70
C GLY A 89 -14.46 -8.63 11.32
N ASP A 90 -14.67 -9.80 10.73
CA ASP A 90 -14.07 -11.08 11.11
C ASP A 90 -12.80 -11.43 10.31
N GLN A 91 -12.31 -10.50 9.47
CA GLN A 91 -11.20 -10.72 8.54
C GLN A 91 -9.93 -9.90 8.85
N ILE A 92 -9.80 -9.37 10.06
CA ILE A 92 -8.62 -8.57 10.46
C ILE A 92 -7.32 -9.36 10.32
N ASP A 93 -7.31 -10.65 10.65
CA ASP A 93 -6.11 -11.50 10.52
C ASP A 93 -5.73 -11.70 9.03
N GLN A 94 -6.72 -11.85 8.15
CA GLN A 94 -6.51 -11.94 6.71
C GLN A 94 -6.00 -10.63 6.13
N TYR A 95 -6.49 -9.49 6.64
CA TYR A 95 -5.97 -8.17 6.29
C TYR A 95 -4.52 -8.00 6.77
N GLU A 96 -4.18 -8.44 7.98
CA GLU A 96 -2.81 -8.43 8.49
C GLU A 96 -1.86 -9.26 7.60
N LEU A 97 -2.29 -10.45 7.17
CA LEU A 97 -1.51 -11.26 6.24
C LEU A 97 -1.38 -10.61 4.86
N ALA A 98 -2.41 -9.91 4.37
CA ALA A 98 -2.36 -9.20 3.09
C ALA A 98 -1.35 -8.04 3.14
N GLN A 99 -1.42 -7.21 4.18
CA GLN A 99 -0.52 -6.05 4.32
C GLN A 99 0.93 -6.49 4.54
N GLN A 100 1.20 -7.54 5.34
CA GLN A 100 2.55 -8.11 5.48
C GLN A 100 3.13 -8.62 4.16
N LYS A 101 2.31 -9.24 3.30
CA LYS A 101 2.77 -9.69 1.96
C LYS A 101 3.11 -8.51 1.06
N LEU A 102 2.33 -7.44 1.09
CA LEU A 102 2.64 -6.22 0.34
C LEU A 102 3.94 -5.60 0.85
N LEU A 103 4.10 -5.44 2.17
CA LEU A 103 5.32 -4.91 2.79
C LEU A 103 6.58 -5.73 2.45
N ALA A 104 6.47 -7.06 2.40
CA ALA A 104 7.57 -7.93 2.01
C ALA A 104 8.02 -7.69 0.54
N ILE A 105 7.07 -7.51 -0.37
CA ILE A 105 7.37 -7.18 -1.78
C ILE A 105 7.96 -5.77 -1.90
N LEU A 106 7.44 -4.79 -1.15
CA LEU A 106 8.00 -3.45 -1.12
C LEU A 106 9.45 -3.45 -0.60
N ALA A 107 9.76 -4.29 0.39
CA ALA A 107 11.12 -4.47 0.87
C ALA A 107 12.05 -5.11 -0.19
N GLU A 108 11.57 -6.09 -0.95
CA GLU A 108 12.30 -6.67 -2.10
C GLU A 108 12.59 -5.61 -3.18
N LEU A 109 11.59 -4.78 -3.51
CA LEU A 109 11.73 -3.68 -4.47
C LEU A 109 12.72 -2.62 -3.99
N LYS A 110 12.68 -2.28 -2.71
CA LYS A 110 13.57 -1.28 -2.09
C LYS A 110 15.05 -1.68 -2.18
N GLN A 111 15.36 -2.97 -2.18
CA GLN A 111 16.74 -3.47 -2.37
C GLN A 111 17.30 -3.18 -3.78
N GLN A 112 16.43 -2.89 -4.75
CA GLN A 112 16.80 -2.58 -6.14
C GLN A 112 16.87 -1.08 -6.43
N GLN A 113 16.59 -0.25 -5.43
CA GLN A 113 16.59 1.20 -5.54
C GLN A 113 18.01 1.78 -5.36
N PRO A 114 18.28 2.99 -5.90
CA PRO A 114 19.49 3.71 -5.57
C PRO A 114 19.60 4.02 -4.07
N GLN A 115 20.79 4.44 -3.64
CA GLN A 115 20.96 4.95 -2.28
C GLN A 115 20.05 6.15 -2.02
N SER A 116 19.54 6.24 -0.79
CA SER A 116 18.76 7.40 -0.34
C SER A 116 19.61 8.67 -0.46
N THR A 117 19.02 9.69 -1.06
CA THR A 117 19.50 11.07 -1.14
C THR A 117 18.36 11.99 -0.69
N LYS A 118 18.66 13.28 -0.52
CA LYS A 118 17.63 14.26 -0.14
C LYS A 118 16.54 14.42 -1.20
N GLU A 119 16.87 14.10 -2.44
CA GLU A 119 16.01 14.29 -3.61
C GLU A 119 15.05 13.10 -3.84
N ASN A 120 15.37 11.90 -3.34
CA ASN A 120 14.56 10.69 -3.55
C ASN A 120 14.02 10.04 -2.27
N ASP A 121 14.40 10.53 -1.09
CA ASP A 121 13.86 10.11 0.22
C ASP A 121 12.72 11.03 0.66
N LEU A 122 11.65 11.05 -0.14
CA LEU A 122 10.43 11.80 0.14
C LEU A 122 9.51 10.93 0.99
N ILE A 123 9.21 11.40 2.21
CA ILE A 123 8.17 10.90 3.13
C ILE A 123 7.21 12.05 3.40
#